data_AF-A0A2G9NIZ8-F1
#
_entry.id   AF-A0A2G9NIZ8-F1
#
_cell.length_a   1.000
_cell.length_b   1.000
_cell.length_c   1.000
_cell.angle_alpha   90.00
_cell.angle_beta   90.00
_cell.angle_gamma   90.00
#
_symmetry.space_group_name_H-M   'P 1'
#
loop_
_entity.id
_entity.type
_entity.pdbx_description
1 polymer ?
#
loop_
_entity_poly.entity_id
_entity_poly.type
_entity_poly.pdbx_seq_one_letter_code
_entity_poly.pdbx_strand_id
1 'polypeptide(L)'
;MKRVVFVALFMSVIILSGVLVLASRSDDHNNIFDEKHCVQNASMIKKQNVSICHTNYKSNYSLCKSTFKQCKIDALNFSITNSTNKTVIKELTKQCRIEYLSCLNSSRDVRFSCIKQAKDDLEIAKEQCRVDELSGCSSNEQCRFNEFCKLDSCNSTQGKCERKPMHCVDVYQPVCGCNNQTYGNTCFLNNAGIPKLSDGECPSI
;
A
#
# COMPACT_ATOMS: atom_id res chain seq x y z
N MET A 1 -57.93 40.47 41.33
CA MET A 1 -58.82 39.82 42.33
C MET A 1 -58.27 38.42 42.62
N LYS A 2 -58.34 37.91 43.86
CA LYS A 2 -58.16 36.50 44.34
C LYS A 2 -57.21 35.58 43.50
N ARG A 3 -55.93 35.35 43.83
CA ARG A 3 -55.30 34.50 44.90
C ARG A 3 -55.66 32.99 44.88
N VAL A 4 -54.61 32.13 44.99
CA VAL A 4 -54.49 30.69 45.41
C VAL A 4 -53.38 30.04 44.53
N VAL A 5 -52.41 29.19 44.97
CA VAL A 5 -51.83 28.78 46.28
C VAL A 5 -50.35 28.33 46.06
N PHE A 6 -49.59 28.04 47.14
CA PHE A 6 -48.19 27.56 47.17
C PHE A 6 -48.07 26.01 47.15
N VAL A 7 -46.97 25.50 46.55
CA VAL A 7 -46.02 24.44 47.04
C VAL A 7 -46.55 23.22 47.84
N ALA A 8 -46.22 21.99 47.40
CA ALA A 8 -45.34 21.02 48.14
C ALA A 8 -45.29 19.57 47.56
N LEU A 9 -44.08 19.01 47.51
CA LEU A 9 -43.67 17.61 47.83
C LEU A 9 -44.47 16.41 47.29
N PHE A 10 -43.80 15.52 46.54
CA PHE A 10 -43.47 14.16 47.02
C PHE A 10 -42.28 13.57 46.24
N MET A 11 -41.26 13.12 46.96
CA MET A 11 -40.10 12.39 46.42
C MET A 11 -40.35 10.89 46.54
N SER A 12 -40.41 10.14 45.42
CA SER A 12 -40.09 8.71 45.41
C SER A 12 -39.94 8.10 44.00
N VAL A 13 -38.68 7.91 43.60
CA VAL A 13 -38.10 6.73 42.92
C VAL A 13 -38.71 6.19 41.60
N ILE A 14 -37.97 6.43 40.49
CA ILE A 14 -37.49 5.51 39.42
C ILE A 14 -38.26 4.16 39.23
N ILE A 15 -38.69 3.74 38.01
CA ILE A 15 -37.95 2.83 37.08
C ILE A 15 -38.75 2.54 35.78
N LEU A 16 -38.05 2.52 34.62
CA LEU A 16 -38.43 2.06 33.25
C LEU A 16 -39.67 2.75 32.57
N SER A 17 -39.70 3.07 31.27
CA SER A 17 -38.77 2.93 30.12
C SER A 17 -39.15 4.01 29.08
N GLY A 18 -38.22 4.79 28.49
CA GLY A 18 -37.59 4.52 27.18
C GLY A 18 -38.59 4.55 26.00
N VAL A 19 -38.49 5.38 24.95
CA VAL A 19 -37.41 6.26 24.46
C VAL A 19 -38.05 7.46 23.72
N LEU A 20 -37.58 8.69 23.96
CA LEU A 20 -37.91 9.85 23.11
C LEU A 20 -36.76 10.10 22.13
N VAL A 21 -36.95 9.74 20.86
CA VAL A 21 -35.94 9.96 19.81
C VAL A 21 -35.91 11.45 19.44
N LEU A 22 -34.97 12.19 20.03
CA LEU A 22 -34.55 13.47 19.47
C LEU A 22 -33.67 13.19 18.25
N ALA A 23 -34.26 13.27 17.07
CA ALA A 23 -33.52 13.22 15.81
C ALA A 23 -32.68 14.49 15.66
N SER A 24 -31.43 14.45 16.15
CA SER A 24 -30.42 15.45 15.86
C SER A 24 -29.98 15.31 14.41
N ARG A 25 -30.52 16.17 13.54
CA ARG A 25 -30.05 16.35 12.17
C ARG A 25 -28.76 17.18 12.21
N SER A 26 -27.63 16.58 11.86
CA SER A 26 -26.31 17.23 11.83
C SER A 26 -25.59 16.94 10.51
N ASP A 27 -25.94 17.73 9.50
CA ASP A 27 -25.16 18.17 8.33
C ASP A 27 -24.09 17.23 7.72
N ASP A 28 -24.52 16.49 6.68
CA ASP A 28 -23.69 15.70 5.76
C ASP A 28 -22.78 16.56 4.85
N HIS A 29 -21.70 17.14 5.39
CA HIS A 29 -20.81 18.00 4.58
C HIS A 29 -19.29 17.75 4.66
N ASN A 30 -18.82 16.60 5.18
CA ASN A 30 -17.37 16.30 5.27
C ASN A 30 -16.79 15.21 4.34
N ASN A 31 -17.57 14.31 3.72
CA ASN A 31 -16.98 13.18 2.96
C ASN A 31 -16.56 13.49 1.51
N ILE A 32 -17.15 14.47 0.84
CA ILE A 32 -16.86 14.80 -0.57
C ILE A 32 -15.40 15.26 -0.77
N PHE A 33 -14.79 15.89 0.25
CA PHE A 33 -13.39 16.30 0.20
C PHE A 33 -12.44 15.12 0.44
N ASP A 34 -12.88 14.09 1.18
CA ASP A 34 -12.08 12.91 1.51
C ASP A 34 -12.00 11.93 0.33
N GLU A 35 -13.15 11.56 -0.25
CA GLU A 35 -13.23 10.68 -1.44
C GLU A 35 -12.34 11.21 -2.57
N LYS A 36 -12.40 12.53 -2.84
CA LYS A 36 -11.61 13.17 -3.90
C LYS A 36 -10.09 13.03 -3.67
N HIS A 37 -9.61 13.18 -2.44
CA HIS A 37 -8.19 12.99 -2.11
C HIS A 37 -7.79 11.51 -2.12
N CYS A 38 -8.67 10.63 -1.63
CA CYS A 38 -8.49 9.18 -1.69
C CYS A 38 -8.31 8.70 -3.15
N VAL A 39 -9.20 9.08 -4.06
CA VAL A 39 -9.13 8.73 -5.49
C VAL A 39 -7.92 9.37 -6.18
N GLN A 40 -7.50 10.58 -5.79
CA GLN A 40 -6.27 11.21 -6.29
C GLN A 40 -5.02 10.42 -5.86
N ASN A 41 -4.95 9.96 -4.60
CA ASN A 41 -3.86 9.14 -4.09
C ASN A 41 -3.78 7.78 -4.78
N ALA A 42 -4.91 7.08 -4.94
CA ALA A 42 -5.00 5.85 -5.73
C ALA A 42 -4.47 6.06 -7.16
N SER A 43 -4.87 7.18 -7.79
CA SER A 43 -4.44 7.54 -9.14
C SER A 43 -2.94 7.84 -9.24
N MET A 44 -2.31 8.35 -8.18
CA MET A 44 -0.86 8.53 -8.12
C MET A 44 -0.11 7.21 -7.93
N ILE A 45 -0.56 6.34 -7.02
CA ILE A 45 0.01 4.99 -6.83
C ILE A 45 -0.04 4.20 -8.14
N LYS A 46 -1.18 4.23 -8.85
CA LYS A 46 -1.30 3.61 -10.17
C LYS A 46 -0.31 4.16 -11.20
N LYS A 47 -0.02 5.47 -11.19
CA LYS A 47 1.01 6.07 -12.08
C LYS A 47 2.41 5.56 -11.71
N GLN A 48 2.73 5.49 -10.42
CA GLN A 48 4.01 4.96 -9.91
C GLN A 48 4.19 3.48 -10.29
N ASN A 49 3.18 2.63 -10.05
CA ASN A 49 3.24 1.21 -10.39
C ASN A 49 3.42 0.99 -11.90
N VAL A 50 2.71 1.73 -12.75
CA VAL A 50 2.93 1.69 -14.21
C VAL A 50 4.36 2.11 -14.58
N SER A 51 4.93 3.13 -13.95
CA SER A 51 6.32 3.54 -14.16
C SER A 51 7.32 2.43 -13.79
N ILE A 52 7.07 1.71 -12.68
CA ILE A 52 7.85 0.54 -12.27
C ILE A 52 7.76 -0.58 -13.32
N CYS A 53 6.55 -0.89 -13.83
CA CYS A 53 6.37 -1.88 -14.90
C CYS A 53 7.21 -1.54 -16.16
N HIS A 54 7.26 -0.27 -16.56
CA HIS A 54 8.08 0.18 -17.69
C HIS A 54 9.59 0.11 -17.41
N THR A 55 10.00 0.45 -16.20
CA THR A 55 11.41 0.38 -15.76
C THR A 55 11.90 -1.06 -15.74
N ASN A 56 11.15 -1.97 -15.11
CA ASN A 56 11.47 -3.40 -15.05
C ASN A 56 11.52 -4.03 -16.45
N TYR A 57 10.60 -3.67 -17.35
CA TYR A 57 10.66 -4.09 -18.75
C TYR A 57 11.93 -3.63 -19.46
N LYS A 58 12.36 -2.38 -19.26
CA LYS A 58 13.59 -1.84 -19.86
C LYS A 58 14.83 -2.58 -19.35
N SER A 59 14.88 -2.87 -18.04
CA SER A 59 15.94 -3.67 -17.42
C SER A 59 15.98 -5.09 -17.97
N ASN A 60 14.84 -5.79 -18.00
CA ASN A 60 14.75 -7.15 -18.53
C ASN A 60 15.08 -7.23 -20.03
N TYR A 61 14.62 -6.26 -20.83
CA TYR A 61 14.99 -6.15 -22.24
C TYR A 61 16.51 -6.00 -22.42
N SER A 62 17.15 -5.17 -21.59
CA SER A 62 18.61 -5.01 -21.58
C SER A 62 19.32 -6.32 -21.22
N LEU A 63 18.82 -7.03 -20.21
CA LEU A 63 19.34 -8.33 -19.78
C LEU A 63 19.21 -9.40 -20.89
N CYS A 64 18.04 -9.54 -21.51
CA CYS A 64 17.85 -10.44 -22.67
C CYS A 64 18.89 -10.15 -23.78
N LYS A 65 19.16 -8.86 -24.03
CA LYS A 65 20.12 -8.41 -25.06
C LYS A 65 21.58 -8.68 -24.67
N SER A 66 21.97 -8.57 -23.40
CA SER A 66 23.31 -8.96 -22.95
C SER A 66 23.50 -10.47 -22.97
N THR A 67 22.52 -11.26 -22.49
CA THR A 67 22.56 -12.72 -22.51
C THR A 67 22.65 -13.27 -23.93
N PHE A 68 21.90 -12.69 -24.89
CA PHE A 68 22.02 -13.07 -26.30
C PHE A 68 23.41 -12.78 -26.89
N LYS A 69 24.04 -11.66 -26.53
CA LYS A 69 25.43 -11.38 -26.93
C LYS A 69 26.40 -12.40 -26.34
N GLN A 70 26.24 -12.75 -25.06
CA GLN A 70 27.10 -13.71 -24.38
C GLN A 70 26.97 -15.11 -25.00
N CYS A 71 25.75 -15.62 -25.16
CA CYS A 71 25.49 -16.91 -25.80
C CYS A 71 26.14 -17.02 -27.20
N LYS A 72 26.12 -15.93 -27.99
CA LYS A 72 26.83 -15.89 -29.27
C LYS A 72 28.35 -15.94 -29.16
N ILE A 73 28.95 -15.35 -28.12
CA ILE A 73 30.38 -15.44 -27.85
C ILE A 73 30.73 -16.87 -27.44
N ASP A 74 29.94 -17.47 -26.55
CA ASP A 74 30.15 -18.84 -26.05
C ASP A 74 30.04 -19.87 -27.20
N ALA A 75 29.07 -19.70 -28.09
CA ALA A 75 28.91 -20.52 -29.30
C ALA A 75 30.08 -20.40 -30.30
N LEU A 76 30.77 -19.25 -30.34
CA LEU A 76 31.97 -19.07 -31.15
C LEU A 76 33.21 -19.68 -30.46
N ASN A 77 33.33 -19.54 -29.15
CA ASN A 77 34.43 -20.11 -28.37
C ASN A 77 34.44 -21.64 -28.43
N PHE A 78 33.26 -22.28 -28.52
CA PHE A 78 33.13 -23.73 -28.78
C PHE A 78 33.84 -24.18 -30.07
N SER A 79 33.97 -23.29 -31.07
CA SER A 79 34.72 -23.58 -32.31
C SER A 79 36.22 -23.71 -32.11
N ILE A 80 36.78 -23.10 -31.06
CA ILE A 80 38.22 -22.98 -30.84
C ILE A 80 38.75 -24.22 -30.09
N THR A 81 37.95 -24.80 -29.21
CA THR A 81 38.39 -25.88 -28.30
C THR A 81 38.23 -27.30 -28.87
N ASN A 82 37.22 -27.56 -29.71
CA ASN A 82 36.79 -28.93 -30.06
C ASN A 82 37.02 -29.37 -31.52
N SER A 83 37.74 -28.57 -32.33
CA SER A 83 38.18 -28.93 -33.69
C SER A 83 37.10 -29.55 -34.62
N THR A 84 35.82 -29.17 -34.51
CA THR A 84 34.77 -29.70 -35.40
C THR A 84 33.67 -28.71 -35.84
N ASN A 85 33.44 -28.77 -37.15
CA ASN A 85 32.15 -28.64 -37.85
C ASN A 85 31.29 -27.38 -37.63
N LYS A 86 31.35 -26.47 -38.62
CA LYS A 86 30.53 -25.24 -38.76
C LYS A 86 29.02 -25.44 -38.54
N THR A 87 28.50 -26.65 -38.72
CA THR A 87 27.09 -26.99 -38.48
C THR A 87 26.70 -26.84 -37.01
N VAL A 88 27.54 -27.27 -36.05
CA VAL A 88 27.21 -27.19 -34.61
C VAL A 88 27.09 -25.73 -34.15
N ILE A 89 28.01 -24.87 -34.59
CA ILE A 89 28.00 -23.42 -34.30
C ILE A 89 26.73 -22.75 -34.85
N LYS A 90 26.25 -23.18 -36.03
CA LYS A 90 24.98 -22.67 -36.61
C LYS A 90 23.79 -23.05 -35.74
N GLU A 91 23.72 -24.29 -35.24
CA GLU A 91 22.62 -24.72 -34.36
C GLU A 91 22.68 -24.02 -32.99
N LEU A 92 23.86 -23.88 -32.37
CA LEU A 92 24.03 -23.09 -31.14
C LEU A 92 23.60 -21.63 -31.34
N THR A 93 23.98 -21.02 -32.47
CA THR A 93 23.58 -19.63 -32.78
C THR A 93 22.07 -19.47 -33.01
N LYS A 94 21.41 -20.48 -33.59
CA LYS A 94 19.93 -20.54 -33.69
C LYS A 94 19.31 -20.64 -32.30
N GLN A 95 19.84 -21.51 -31.43
CA GLN A 95 19.36 -21.69 -30.07
C GLN A 95 19.43 -20.37 -29.26
N CYS A 96 20.56 -19.67 -29.29
CA CYS A 96 20.69 -18.32 -28.70
C CYS A 96 19.59 -17.36 -29.19
N ARG A 97 19.21 -17.43 -30.47
CA ARG A 97 18.15 -16.58 -31.05
C ARG A 97 16.76 -16.98 -30.56
N ILE A 98 16.48 -18.26 -30.39
CA ILE A 98 15.21 -18.77 -29.84
C ILE A 98 15.05 -18.29 -28.39
N GLU A 99 16.08 -18.46 -27.56
CA GLU A 99 16.11 -18.02 -26.17
C GLU A 99 15.94 -16.50 -26.04
N TYR A 100 16.63 -15.72 -26.88
CA TYR A 100 16.44 -14.28 -26.94
C TYR A 100 15.00 -13.87 -27.24
N LEU A 101 14.37 -14.48 -28.24
CA LEU A 101 12.97 -14.21 -28.60
C LEU A 101 11.99 -14.62 -27.49
N SER A 102 12.24 -15.75 -26.83
CA SER A 102 11.49 -16.20 -25.66
C SER A 102 11.58 -15.19 -24.51
N CYS A 103 12.79 -14.75 -24.18
CA CYS A 103 13.06 -13.73 -23.15
C CYS A 103 12.36 -12.39 -23.45
N LEU A 104 12.36 -11.95 -24.71
CA LEU A 104 11.67 -10.73 -25.14
C LEU A 104 10.14 -10.83 -25.02
N ASN A 105 9.56 -11.97 -25.40
CA ASN A 105 8.11 -12.18 -25.31
C ASN A 105 7.68 -12.26 -23.83
N SER A 106 8.33 -13.10 -23.03
CA SER A 106 8.08 -13.20 -21.58
C SER A 106 8.20 -11.83 -20.88
N SER A 107 9.24 -11.05 -21.18
CA SER A 107 9.40 -9.68 -20.65
C SER A 107 8.24 -8.76 -21.05
N ARG A 108 7.73 -8.89 -22.28
CA ARG A 108 6.60 -8.11 -22.78
C ARG A 108 5.30 -8.49 -22.05
N ASP A 109 5.09 -9.79 -21.82
CA ASP A 109 3.89 -10.33 -21.19
C ASP A 109 3.84 -9.96 -19.69
N VAL A 110 4.98 -10.06 -18.98
CA VAL A 110 5.15 -9.56 -17.60
C VAL A 110 4.86 -8.05 -17.51
N ARG A 111 5.28 -7.25 -18.49
CA ARG A 111 4.93 -5.82 -18.52
C ARG A 111 3.42 -5.62 -18.70
N PHE A 112 2.76 -6.40 -19.56
CA PHE A 112 1.33 -6.29 -19.79
C PHE A 112 0.52 -6.69 -18.55
N SER A 113 0.87 -7.80 -17.88
CA SER A 113 0.20 -8.22 -16.64
C SER A 113 0.41 -7.21 -15.51
N CYS A 114 1.64 -6.69 -15.33
CA CYS A 114 1.94 -5.63 -14.36
C CYS A 114 1.11 -4.36 -14.60
N ILE A 115 0.99 -3.90 -15.85
CA ILE A 115 0.17 -2.73 -16.20
C ILE A 115 -1.34 -3.01 -16.02
N LYS A 116 -1.79 -4.26 -16.21
CA LYS A 116 -3.17 -4.65 -15.93
C LYS A 116 -3.44 -4.61 -14.43
N GLN A 117 -2.60 -5.26 -13.62
CA GLN A 117 -2.73 -5.27 -12.16
C GLN A 117 -2.82 -3.85 -11.60
N ALA A 118 -1.90 -2.96 -11.98
CA ALA A 118 -1.91 -1.56 -11.54
C ALA A 118 -3.19 -0.77 -11.93
N LYS A 119 -3.95 -1.21 -12.92
CA LYS A 119 -5.29 -0.65 -13.24
C LYS A 119 -6.38 -1.29 -12.40
N ASP A 120 -6.34 -2.61 -12.22
CA ASP A 120 -7.32 -3.34 -11.41
C ASP A 120 -7.25 -2.85 -9.95
N ASP A 121 -6.03 -2.66 -9.41
CA ASP A 121 -5.77 -2.06 -8.09
C ASP A 121 -6.41 -0.67 -7.94
N LEU A 122 -6.40 0.15 -9.00
CA LEU A 122 -7.01 1.49 -9.00
C LEU A 122 -8.53 1.44 -8.90
N GLU A 123 -9.18 0.49 -9.60
CA GLU A 123 -10.63 0.36 -9.52
C GLU A 123 -11.08 -0.22 -8.17
N ILE A 124 -10.32 -1.16 -7.59
CA ILE A 124 -10.52 -1.64 -6.21
C ILE A 124 -10.37 -0.48 -5.22
N ALA A 125 -9.30 0.31 -5.33
CA ALA A 125 -9.04 1.45 -4.45
C ALA A 125 -10.13 2.53 -4.53
N LYS A 126 -10.65 2.82 -5.74
CA LYS A 126 -11.78 3.75 -5.93
C LYS A 126 -13.05 3.26 -5.24
N GLU A 127 -13.34 1.96 -5.26
CA GLU A 127 -14.52 1.42 -4.60
C GLU A 127 -14.37 1.51 -3.07
N GLN A 128 -13.17 1.22 -2.55
CA GLN A 128 -12.84 1.41 -1.13
C GLN A 128 -12.94 2.88 -0.67
N CYS A 129 -12.67 3.85 -1.55
CA CYS A 129 -12.83 5.27 -1.24
C CYS A 129 -14.29 5.70 -0.98
N ARG A 130 -15.29 4.88 -1.33
CA ARG A 130 -16.72 5.20 -1.20
C ARG A 130 -17.38 4.70 0.09
N VAL A 131 -16.68 3.86 0.85
CA VAL A 131 -17.25 3.24 2.05
C VAL A 131 -17.03 4.14 3.26
N ASP A 132 -18.08 4.85 3.66
CA ASP A 132 -18.09 5.80 4.78
C ASP A 132 -18.60 5.16 6.08
N GLU A 133 -17.88 4.17 6.62
CA GLU A 133 -17.96 3.86 8.05
C GLU A 133 -16.73 3.07 8.52
N LEU A 134 -15.85 3.73 9.28
CA LEU A 134 -14.75 3.10 10.01
C LEU A 134 -14.79 3.55 11.47
N SER A 135 -15.66 2.90 12.23
CA SER A 135 -15.81 3.02 13.68
C SER A 135 -14.66 2.32 14.42
N GLY A 136 -13.44 2.77 14.11
CA GLY A 136 -12.22 2.24 14.68
C GLY A 136 -11.60 1.06 13.92
N CYS A 137 -10.43 0.74 14.42
CA CYS A 137 -9.42 -0.20 13.99
C CYS A 137 -9.03 -1.37 14.87
N SER A 138 -8.64 -2.55 14.37
CA SER A 138 -7.71 -3.43 15.08
C SER A 138 -6.46 -3.76 14.23
N SER A 139 -6.56 -3.65 12.91
CA SER A 139 -5.45 -3.87 11.98
C SER A 139 -5.52 -3.00 10.73
N ASN A 140 -4.45 -2.97 9.94
CA ASN A 140 -4.33 -2.13 8.74
C ASN A 140 -5.33 -2.52 7.64
N GLU A 141 -5.74 -3.79 7.59
CA GLU A 141 -6.64 -4.37 6.58
C GLU A 141 -8.07 -3.83 6.69
N GLN A 142 -8.43 -3.24 7.84
CA GLN A 142 -9.73 -2.60 8.03
C GLN A 142 -9.74 -1.15 7.52
N CYS A 143 -8.58 -0.49 7.42
CA CYS A 143 -8.49 0.90 6.98
C CYS A 143 -8.47 1.04 5.45
N ARG A 144 -8.73 2.26 4.94
CA ARG A 144 -8.58 2.56 3.50
C ARG A 144 -7.11 2.36 3.09
N PHE A 145 -6.84 2.02 1.83
CA PHE A 145 -5.47 1.67 1.36
C PHE A 145 -4.41 2.78 1.62
N ASN A 146 -4.84 4.05 1.68
CA ASN A 146 -4.00 5.22 1.98
C ASN A 146 -3.95 5.59 3.49
N GLU A 147 -4.46 4.71 4.34
CA GLU A 147 -4.51 4.85 5.79
C GLU A 147 -3.72 3.70 6.46
N PHE A 148 -3.53 3.83 7.76
CA PHE A 148 -3.03 2.78 8.64
C PHE A 148 -3.85 2.79 9.92
N CYS A 149 -3.86 1.64 10.60
CA CYS A 149 -4.45 1.55 11.91
C CYS A 149 -3.49 2.09 12.97
N LYS A 150 -3.77 3.29 13.45
CA LYS A 150 -3.04 3.88 14.56
C LYS A 150 -3.56 3.29 15.86
N LEU A 151 -2.81 2.32 16.36
CA LEU A 151 -2.93 1.76 17.70
C LEU A 151 -2.11 2.61 18.68
N ASP A 152 -2.64 2.88 19.88
CA ASP A 152 -1.93 3.66 20.91
C ASP A 152 -0.71 2.94 21.49
N SER A 153 -0.66 1.61 21.38
CA SER A 153 0.44 0.75 21.82
C SER A 153 0.49 -0.55 21.01
N CYS A 154 1.59 -1.29 21.11
CA CYS A 154 1.73 -2.62 20.47
C CYS A 154 0.70 -3.66 20.91
N ASN A 155 0.07 -3.46 22.07
CA ASN A 155 -0.91 -4.40 22.65
C ASN A 155 -2.35 -3.88 22.53
N SER A 156 -2.56 -2.70 21.94
CA SER A 156 -3.91 -2.16 21.77
C SER A 156 -4.65 -2.96 20.70
N THR A 157 -5.84 -3.47 21.03
CA THR A 157 -6.73 -4.17 20.09
C THR A 157 -7.71 -3.24 19.38
N GLN A 158 -7.73 -1.96 19.79
CA GLN A 158 -8.52 -0.90 19.19
C GLN A 158 -7.64 0.30 18.87
N GLY A 159 -7.89 0.93 17.72
CA GLY A 159 -7.25 2.16 17.28
C GLY A 159 -8.12 2.93 16.30
N LYS A 160 -7.51 3.87 15.58
CA LYS A 160 -8.19 4.72 14.60
C LYS A 160 -7.47 4.66 13.24
N CYS A 161 -8.23 4.60 12.15
CA CYS A 161 -7.64 4.79 10.82
C CYS A 161 -7.17 6.25 10.69
N GLU A 162 -5.87 6.42 10.48
CA GLU A 162 -5.27 7.72 10.14
C GLU A 162 -4.57 7.62 8.78
N ARG A 163 -4.55 8.72 8.03
CA ARG A 163 -3.91 8.76 6.72
C ARG A 163 -2.39 8.56 6.84
N LYS A 164 -1.84 7.72 5.98
CA LYS A 164 -0.39 7.54 5.84
C LYS A 164 0.25 8.85 5.35
N PRO A 165 1.33 9.34 5.99
CA PRO A 165 2.07 10.49 5.48
C PRO A 165 2.66 10.22 4.09
N MET A 166 2.28 11.03 3.10
CA MET A 166 2.78 10.89 1.72
C MET A 166 4.24 11.36 1.54
N HIS A 167 4.65 12.30 2.39
CA HIS A 167 5.99 12.88 2.38
C HIS A 167 6.46 12.99 3.82
N CYS A 168 7.68 12.53 4.06
CA CYS A 168 8.38 12.68 5.33
C CYS A 168 9.60 13.56 5.14
N VAL A 169 9.86 14.41 6.11
CA VAL A 169 11.11 15.18 6.17
C VAL A 169 12.23 14.27 6.67
N ASP A 170 13.43 14.42 6.11
CA ASP A 170 14.63 13.68 6.51
C ASP A 170 15.25 14.24 7.81
N VAL A 171 14.40 14.50 8.81
CA VAL A 171 14.82 14.90 10.16
C VAL A 171 14.99 13.62 10.99
N TYR A 172 16.21 13.38 11.44
CA TYR A 172 16.52 12.20 12.25
C TYR A 172 16.09 12.40 13.71
N GLN A 173 15.02 11.72 14.09
CA GLN A 173 14.41 11.68 15.43
C GLN A 173 13.90 10.25 15.66
N PRO A 174 14.80 9.28 15.91
CA PRO A 174 14.47 7.87 15.77
C PRO A 174 13.35 7.41 16.72
N VAL A 175 12.56 6.47 16.23
CA VAL A 175 11.49 5.78 16.98
C VAL A 175 11.55 4.27 16.71
N CYS A 176 11.22 3.47 17.72
CA CYS A 176 11.15 2.02 17.59
C CYS A 176 9.70 1.60 17.28
N GLY A 177 9.52 0.80 16.23
CA GLY A 177 8.22 0.19 15.91
C GLY A 177 7.97 -1.13 16.66
N CYS A 178 6.71 -1.52 16.79
CA CYS A 178 6.32 -2.81 17.38
C CYS A 178 6.83 -4.05 16.62
N ASN A 179 7.41 -3.86 15.43
CA ASN A 179 8.12 -4.88 14.65
C ASN A 179 9.62 -4.96 14.99
N ASN A 180 10.08 -4.29 16.06
CA ASN A 180 11.48 -4.15 16.47
C ASN A 180 12.40 -3.55 15.39
N GLN A 181 11.86 -2.67 14.54
CA GLN A 181 12.66 -1.89 13.57
C GLN A 181 12.72 -0.41 13.98
N THR A 182 13.93 0.17 13.91
CA THR A 182 14.14 1.61 14.06
C THR A 182 13.69 2.34 12.80
N TYR A 183 12.84 3.35 12.96
CA TYR A 183 12.46 4.29 11.91
C TYR A 183 13.12 5.64 12.17
N GLY A 184 13.61 6.31 11.12
CA GLY A 184 14.32 7.58 11.24
C GLY A 184 13.50 8.70 11.88
N ASN A 185 12.17 8.63 11.81
CA ASN A 185 11.23 9.42 12.62
C ASN A 185 9.80 8.83 12.58
N THR A 186 8.92 9.40 13.40
CA THR A 186 7.49 9.05 13.48
C THR A 186 6.74 9.14 12.14
N CYS A 187 7.16 10.01 11.21
CA CYS A 187 6.53 10.07 9.89
C CYS A 187 6.82 8.80 9.09
N PHE A 188 8.08 8.35 9.06
CA PHE A 188 8.46 7.09 8.39
C PHE A 188 7.79 5.87 9.04
N LEU A 189 7.68 5.85 10.37
CA LEU A 189 6.93 4.83 11.14
C LEU A 189 5.44 4.79 10.71
N ASN A 190 4.76 5.93 10.73
CA ASN A 190 3.34 6.04 10.38
C ASN A 190 3.10 5.70 8.89
N ASN A 191 4.02 6.07 8.00
CA ASN A 191 3.93 5.70 6.57
C ASN A 191 4.07 4.18 6.37
N ALA A 192 4.93 3.52 7.15
CA ALA A 192 5.01 2.06 7.20
C ALA A 192 3.76 1.41 7.84
N GLY A 193 2.92 2.17 8.54
CA GLY A 193 1.71 1.68 9.20
C GLY A 193 1.99 0.79 10.40
N ILE A 194 3.10 1.05 11.11
CA ILE A 194 3.54 0.29 12.28
C ILE A 194 3.26 1.11 13.54
N PRO A 195 2.63 0.55 14.60
CA PRO A 195 2.46 1.28 15.86
C PRO A 195 3.82 1.53 16.55
N LYS A 196 3.90 2.60 17.35
CA LYS A 196 5.12 2.94 18.08
C LYS A 196 5.27 2.05 19.32
N LEU A 197 6.45 1.45 19.48
CA LEU A 197 6.86 0.77 20.71
C LEU A 197 7.47 1.78 21.70
N SER A 198 8.42 2.59 21.23
CA SER A 198 9.08 3.62 22.04
C SER A 198 9.64 4.75 21.19
N ASP A 199 9.96 5.87 21.84
CA ASP A 199 10.88 6.87 21.27
C ASP A 199 12.34 6.38 21.38
N GLY A 200 13.21 6.88 20.52
CA GLY A 200 14.59 6.39 20.37
C GLY A 200 14.71 5.20 19.41
N GLU A 201 15.94 4.74 19.17
CA GLU A 201 16.19 3.53 18.39
C GLU A 201 15.70 2.28 19.15
N CYS A 202 15.41 1.20 18.42
CA CYS A 202 15.14 -0.08 19.06
C CYS A 202 16.38 -0.61 19.83
N PRO A 203 16.19 -1.32 20.95
CA PRO A 203 17.29 -1.98 21.65
C PRO A 203 18.06 -2.91 20.72
N SER A 204 19.39 -2.91 20.84
CA SER A 204 20.21 -3.97 20.24
C SER A 204 19.94 -5.28 20.97
N ILE A 205 19.46 -6.29 20.23
CA ILE A 205 19.18 -7.65 20.70
C ILE A 205 20.41 -8.53 20.44
#